data_AF-A0A1V5TRP1-F1
#
_entry.id   AF-A0A1V5TRP1-F1
#
_cell.length_a   1.000
_cell.length_b   1.000
_cell.length_c   1.000
_cell.angle_alpha   90.00
_cell.angle_beta   90.00
_cell.angle_gamma   90.00
#
_symmetry.space_group_name_H-M   'P 1'
#
loop_
_entity.id
_entity.type
_entity.pdbx_description
1 polymer ?
#
loop_
_entity_poly.entity_id
_entity_poly.type
_entity_poly.pdbx_seq_one_letter_code
_entity_poly.pdbx_strand_id
1 'polypeptide(L)'
;MMKKIISLLLVLFITITIQAQQSPGKDHSKLKVDCSTCHICDVPTKSDPCLIQCPREKITTVYQKPEQTPELITIDQLSDRYGPVYFSHKIHAQMSEMSGGCETCHHHNTSGPILKCSTCHSSTRKRDNVSVPDLKAAYHRQCMDCHREWSHDNGCNTCHTLKKDLKNGKQDPNLQKKYAGKNHPVVLEPTKLVYETNSDKGKIVTFYHDDHTKKFGLKCTTCHKQESCTKCHDVNRKDNKQPIKVITKRTFEEQHKNCISCHKKTENCSKCHSNKVLEPFDHAKKTGWPLNKYHINLSCVKCHGSAQPYKKVDNKCLSCHKSWFDGKFKHSVTGLQLDEIHIELSCDDCHSDNNFAVKPTCSSCHDDYSYPKQKPGKVIGKK
;
A
#
# COMPACT_ATOMS: atom_id res chain seq x y z
N MET A 1 -18.26 -8.86 -75.96
CA MET A 1 -17.23 -8.19 -75.13
C MET A 1 -17.57 -8.07 -73.64
N MET A 2 -18.85 -7.98 -73.23
CA MET A 2 -19.24 -7.79 -71.82
C MET A 2 -18.94 -8.97 -70.86
N LYS A 3 -18.97 -10.23 -71.32
CA LYS A 3 -18.68 -11.40 -70.45
C LYS A 3 -17.22 -11.47 -69.98
N LYS A 4 -16.26 -10.98 -70.78
CA LYS A 4 -14.84 -10.94 -70.38
C LYS A 4 -14.55 -9.85 -69.34
N ILE A 5 -15.30 -8.74 -69.37
CA ILE A 5 -15.14 -7.62 -68.43
C ILE A 5 -15.72 -7.99 -67.05
N ILE A 6 -16.85 -8.71 -67.01
CA ILE A 6 -17.45 -9.20 -65.75
C ILE A 6 -16.56 -10.24 -65.07
N SER A 7 -15.94 -11.15 -65.82
CA SER A 7 -14.96 -12.10 -65.25
C SER A 7 -13.70 -11.39 -64.72
N LEU A 8 -13.23 -10.32 -65.37
CA LEU A 8 -12.07 -9.56 -64.87
C LEU A 8 -12.39 -8.80 -63.58
N LEU A 9 -13.59 -8.21 -63.47
CA LEU A 9 -14.05 -7.50 -62.27
C LEU A 9 -14.32 -8.46 -61.10
N LEU A 10 -14.81 -9.68 -61.36
CA LEU A 10 -15.03 -10.69 -60.32
C LEU A 10 -13.69 -11.21 -59.75
N VAL A 11 -12.67 -11.39 -60.60
CA VAL A 11 -11.33 -11.79 -60.17
C VAL A 11 -10.64 -10.66 -59.40
N LEU A 12 -10.86 -9.40 -59.78
CA LEU A 12 -10.33 -8.24 -59.06
C LEU A 12 -10.98 -8.03 -57.68
N PHE A 13 -12.27 -8.37 -57.53
CA PHE A 13 -12.94 -8.31 -56.22
C PHE A 13 -12.52 -9.46 -55.27
N ILE A 14 -12.15 -10.63 -55.81
CA ILE A 14 -11.67 -11.78 -55.02
C ILE A 14 -10.22 -11.55 -54.53
N THR A 15 -9.39 -10.79 -55.26
CA THR A 15 -8.02 -10.48 -54.81
C THR A 15 -7.96 -9.38 -53.75
N ILE A 16 -8.94 -8.45 -53.72
CA ILE A 16 -8.98 -7.37 -52.71
C ILE A 16 -9.46 -7.88 -51.34
N THR A 17 -10.31 -8.93 -51.29
CA THR A 17 -10.79 -9.50 -50.02
C THR A 17 -9.76 -10.41 -49.34
N ILE A 18 -8.78 -10.96 -50.07
CA ILE A 18 -7.72 -11.80 -49.50
C ILE A 18 -6.64 -10.94 -48.79
N GLN A 19 -6.45 -9.68 -49.20
CA GLN A 19 -5.48 -8.78 -48.56
C GLN A 19 -6.03 -8.11 -47.28
N ALA A 20 -7.36 -8.13 -47.05
CA ALA A 20 -7.99 -7.49 -45.90
C ALA A 20 -8.03 -8.37 -44.62
N GLN A 21 -7.63 -9.63 -44.69
CA GLN A 21 -7.54 -10.55 -43.54
C GLN A 21 -6.12 -10.78 -43.01
N GLN A 22 -5.10 -10.13 -43.57
CA GLN A 22 -3.75 -10.16 -43.02
C GLN A 22 -3.57 -9.09 -41.95
N SER A 23 -4.41 -9.11 -40.91
CA SER A 23 -3.99 -8.59 -39.61
C SER A 23 -2.88 -9.55 -39.13
N PRO A 24 -1.63 -9.10 -38.91
CA PRO A 24 -0.58 -9.95 -38.38
C PRO A 24 -0.89 -10.19 -36.91
N GLY A 25 -1.86 -11.07 -36.66
CA GLY A 25 -2.11 -11.63 -35.34
C GLY A 25 -1.00 -12.60 -34.98
N LYS A 26 -0.46 -12.40 -33.77
CA LYS A 26 0.29 -13.33 -32.90
C LYS A 26 1.57 -14.01 -33.41
N ASP A 27 1.92 -13.95 -34.68
CA ASP A 27 3.17 -14.55 -35.18
C ASP A 27 4.30 -13.52 -35.29
N HIS A 28 5.27 -13.62 -34.38
CA HIS A 28 6.50 -12.82 -34.37
C HIS A 28 7.30 -12.99 -35.67
N SER A 29 7.17 -14.14 -36.34
CA SER A 29 7.83 -14.49 -37.61
C SER A 29 7.49 -13.57 -38.78
N LYS A 30 6.42 -12.78 -38.68
CA LYS A 30 6.00 -11.82 -39.71
C LYS A 30 6.46 -10.38 -39.42
N LEU A 31 7.13 -10.16 -38.28
CA LEU A 31 7.72 -8.88 -37.92
C LEU A 31 9.22 -8.95 -38.21
N LYS A 32 9.78 -7.89 -38.81
CA LYS A 32 11.24 -7.77 -39.04
C LYS A 32 11.95 -7.43 -37.71
N VAL A 33 11.91 -8.37 -36.77
CA VAL A 33 12.51 -8.26 -35.43
C VAL A 33 13.40 -9.46 -35.24
N ASP A 34 14.68 -9.23 -34.94
CA ASP A 34 15.65 -10.30 -34.71
C ASP A 34 15.43 -10.93 -33.32
N CYS A 35 15.54 -12.25 -33.22
CA CYS A 35 15.36 -13.03 -31.99
C CYS A 35 16.34 -12.59 -30.90
N SER A 36 17.56 -12.20 -31.30
CA SER A 36 18.61 -11.67 -30.43
C SER A 36 18.21 -10.39 -29.67
N THR A 37 17.15 -9.70 -30.11
CA THR A 37 16.61 -8.51 -29.44
C THR A 37 16.02 -8.85 -28.06
N CYS A 38 15.51 -10.06 -27.89
CA CYS A 38 14.78 -10.47 -26.69
C CYS A 38 15.43 -11.65 -25.97
N HIS A 39 16.23 -12.45 -26.66
CA HIS A 39 16.75 -13.72 -26.20
C HIS A 39 18.28 -13.69 -26.12
N ILE A 40 18.85 -14.15 -25.01
CA ILE A 40 20.31 -14.33 -24.83
C ILE A 40 20.81 -15.62 -25.49
N CYS A 41 19.90 -16.53 -25.83
CA CYS A 41 20.22 -17.77 -26.52
C CYS A 41 19.67 -17.78 -27.94
N ASP A 42 20.38 -18.43 -28.84
CA ASP A 42 20.02 -18.50 -30.26
C ASP A 42 18.75 -19.32 -30.52
N VAL A 43 18.37 -20.22 -29.59
CA VAL A 43 17.21 -21.12 -29.71
C VAL A 43 16.36 -21.11 -28.42
N PRO A 44 15.51 -20.10 -28.22
CA PRO A 44 14.61 -20.02 -27.06
C PRO A 44 13.54 -21.12 -27.10
N THR A 45 13.21 -21.70 -25.94
CA THR A 45 12.11 -22.66 -25.81
C THR A 45 10.94 -22.06 -25.03
N LYS A 46 9.74 -22.66 -25.12
CA LYS A 46 8.58 -22.21 -24.34
C LYS A 46 8.82 -22.32 -22.83
N SER A 47 9.54 -23.34 -22.39
CA SER A 47 9.86 -23.62 -20.99
C SER A 47 11.04 -22.80 -20.48
N ASP A 48 12.00 -22.51 -21.34
CA ASP A 48 13.14 -21.64 -21.06
C ASP A 48 13.32 -20.67 -22.22
N PRO A 49 12.65 -19.51 -22.15
CA PRO A 49 12.70 -18.53 -23.21
C PRO A 49 14.01 -17.74 -23.17
N CYS A 50 14.94 -17.99 -22.25
CA CYS A 50 16.25 -17.33 -22.19
C CYS A 50 16.18 -15.81 -22.46
N LEU A 51 15.23 -15.13 -21.83
CA LEU A 51 15.02 -13.71 -22.09
C LEU A 51 16.20 -12.89 -21.54
N ILE A 52 16.66 -11.90 -22.31
CA ILE A 52 17.65 -10.94 -21.84
C ILE A 52 17.12 -10.33 -20.55
N GLN A 53 17.82 -10.57 -19.44
CA GLN A 53 17.52 -9.88 -18.21
C GLN A 53 17.80 -8.40 -18.43
N CYS A 54 16.77 -7.57 -18.36
CA CYS A 54 16.94 -6.12 -18.38
C CYS A 54 17.56 -5.72 -17.03
N PRO A 55 18.85 -5.33 -16.97
CA PRO A 55 19.46 -4.91 -15.72
C PRO A 55 18.77 -3.62 -15.29
N ARG A 56 17.90 -3.71 -14.30
CA ARG A 56 17.27 -2.55 -13.68
C ARG A 56 18.25 -1.99 -12.66
N GLU A 57 19.27 -1.28 -13.14
CA GLU A 57 20.09 -0.47 -12.24
C GLU A 57 19.18 0.52 -11.52
N LYS A 58 19.19 0.49 -10.19
CA LYS A 58 18.41 1.40 -9.37
C LYS A 58 19.09 2.76 -9.36
N ILE A 59 18.69 3.62 -10.28
CA ILE A 59 19.08 5.02 -10.24
C ILE A 59 18.31 5.69 -9.09
N THR A 60 19.05 6.24 -8.13
CA THR A 60 18.43 6.90 -6.97
C THR A 60 17.88 8.26 -7.40
N THR A 61 16.55 8.35 -7.50
CA THR A 61 15.85 9.59 -7.81
C THR A 61 14.94 9.99 -6.64
N VAL A 62 15.01 11.26 -6.24
CA VAL A 62 14.14 11.82 -5.21
C VAL A 62 12.89 12.37 -5.89
N TYR A 63 11.75 11.74 -5.65
CA TYR A 63 10.48 12.20 -6.16
C TYR A 63 9.79 13.14 -5.16
N GLN A 64 9.08 14.14 -5.68
CA GLN A 64 8.22 15.01 -4.89
C GLN A 64 6.97 14.25 -4.44
N LYS A 65 6.33 14.71 -3.36
CA LYS A 65 5.06 14.11 -2.90
C LYS A 65 3.94 14.37 -3.93
N PRO A 66 2.93 13.49 -4.04
CA PRO A 66 1.84 13.68 -5.00
C PRO A 66 1.16 15.05 -4.92
N GLU A 67 1.05 15.64 -3.71
CA GLU A 67 0.43 16.96 -3.48
C GLU A 67 1.22 18.11 -4.13
N GLN A 68 2.50 17.91 -4.41
CA GLN A 68 3.40 18.90 -4.99
C GLN A 68 3.53 18.73 -6.52
N THR A 69 2.82 17.77 -7.10
CA THR A 69 2.86 17.50 -8.55
C THR A 69 1.75 18.25 -9.30
N PRO A 70 1.89 18.46 -10.61
CA PRO A 70 0.83 19.07 -11.42
C PRO A 70 -0.47 18.28 -11.26
N GLU A 71 -1.59 19.00 -11.12
CA GLU A 71 -2.90 18.34 -11.00
C GLU A 71 -3.35 17.70 -12.31
N LEU A 72 -3.11 18.42 -13.42
CA LEU A 72 -3.54 18.05 -14.76
C LEU A 72 -2.38 18.27 -15.73
N ILE A 73 -2.16 17.30 -16.63
CA ILE A 73 -1.24 17.39 -17.75
C ILE A 73 -2.05 17.23 -19.03
N THR A 74 -1.79 18.10 -20.01
CA THR A 74 -2.37 17.95 -21.35
C THR A 74 -1.35 17.23 -22.24
N ILE A 75 -1.76 16.11 -22.84
CA ILE A 75 -0.94 15.33 -23.77
C ILE A 75 -1.50 15.53 -25.18
N ASP A 76 -0.81 16.32 -26.00
CA ASP A 76 -1.23 16.76 -27.34
C ASP A 76 -0.20 16.50 -28.45
N GLN A 77 0.94 15.89 -28.11
CA GLN A 77 2.09 15.70 -29.00
C GLN A 77 1.80 14.83 -30.25
N LEU A 78 0.74 14.03 -30.24
CA LEU A 78 0.37 13.07 -31.29
C LEU A 78 -1.08 13.24 -31.78
N SER A 79 -1.66 14.43 -31.59
CA SER A 79 -3.06 14.70 -31.90
C SER A 79 -3.31 14.85 -33.40
N ASP A 80 -3.40 13.73 -34.13
CA ASP A 80 -3.78 13.68 -35.55
C ASP A 80 -5.28 13.43 -35.74
N ARG A 81 -5.74 12.17 -35.61
CA ARG A 81 -7.17 11.78 -35.68
C ARG A 81 -7.96 12.15 -34.41
N TYR A 82 -7.27 12.18 -33.27
CA TYR A 82 -7.84 12.40 -31.96
C TYR A 82 -7.34 13.74 -31.38
N GLY A 83 -8.15 14.29 -30.48
CA GLY A 83 -7.80 15.44 -29.65
C GLY A 83 -6.78 15.11 -28.56
N PRO A 84 -6.43 16.13 -27.75
CA PRO A 84 -5.53 15.97 -26.62
C PRO A 84 -6.16 15.08 -25.53
N VAL A 85 -5.31 14.43 -24.74
CA VAL A 85 -5.72 13.73 -23.50
C VAL A 85 -5.48 14.65 -22.33
N TYR A 86 -6.50 14.84 -21.49
CA TYR A 86 -6.38 15.52 -20.21
C TYR A 86 -6.10 14.50 -19.12
N PHE A 87 -4.84 14.41 -18.71
CA PHE A 87 -4.34 13.43 -17.76
C PHE A 87 -4.37 13.99 -16.34
N SER A 88 -5.20 13.42 -15.46
CA SER A 88 -5.24 13.73 -14.03
C SER A 88 -3.97 13.24 -13.33
N HIS A 89 -2.87 13.97 -13.41
CA HIS A 89 -1.57 13.51 -12.94
C HIS A 89 -1.54 13.28 -11.41
N LYS A 90 -2.10 14.19 -10.61
CA LYS A 90 -2.10 14.09 -9.14
C LYS A 90 -2.72 12.80 -8.60
N ILE A 91 -3.89 12.40 -9.09
CA ILE A 91 -4.52 11.14 -8.66
C ILE A 91 -3.70 9.92 -9.06
N HIS A 92 -3.09 9.92 -10.24
CA HIS A 92 -2.20 8.82 -10.65
C HIS A 92 -0.93 8.78 -9.80
N ALA A 93 -0.36 9.93 -9.42
CA ALA A 93 0.76 10.01 -8.50
C ALA A 93 0.39 9.43 -7.12
N GLN A 94 -0.78 9.78 -6.58
CA GLN A 94 -1.31 9.20 -5.33
C GLN A 94 -1.51 7.68 -5.43
N MET A 95 -2.11 7.21 -6.52
CA MET A 95 -2.30 5.76 -6.76
C MET A 95 -0.96 5.02 -6.89
N SER A 96 0.04 5.67 -7.49
CA SER A 96 1.35 5.06 -7.72
C SER A 96 2.09 4.75 -6.42
N GLU A 97 1.85 5.48 -5.32
CA GLU A 97 2.53 5.23 -4.03
C GLU A 97 2.40 3.78 -3.55
N MET A 98 1.32 3.08 -3.93
CA MET A 98 1.10 1.67 -3.59
C MET A 98 1.72 0.67 -4.59
N SER A 99 1.99 1.08 -5.83
CA SER A 99 2.36 0.21 -6.96
C SER A 99 3.77 0.47 -7.51
N GLY A 100 4.65 1.09 -6.72
CA GLY A 100 6.05 1.35 -7.06
C GLY A 100 6.44 2.82 -7.03
N GLY A 101 5.49 3.72 -6.84
CA GLY A 101 5.71 5.16 -6.80
C GLY A 101 5.91 5.75 -8.19
N CYS A 102 6.58 6.88 -8.25
CA CYS A 102 6.75 7.63 -9.49
C CYS A 102 7.59 6.89 -10.53
N GLU A 103 8.50 5.99 -10.13
CA GLU A 103 9.31 5.15 -11.04
C GLU A 103 8.47 4.21 -11.91
N THR A 104 7.23 3.91 -11.51
CA THR A 104 6.31 3.09 -12.30
C THR A 104 5.95 3.76 -13.64
N CYS A 105 5.98 5.09 -13.71
CA CYS A 105 5.75 5.85 -14.95
C CYS A 105 7.03 6.56 -15.42
N HIS A 106 7.76 7.19 -14.50
CA HIS A 106 9.02 7.89 -14.76
C HIS A 106 10.21 6.96 -14.58
N HIS A 107 10.18 5.86 -15.32
CA HIS A 107 11.27 4.88 -15.35
C HIS A 107 12.55 5.48 -15.95
N HIS A 108 13.71 4.98 -15.49
CA HIS A 108 15.04 5.40 -15.96
C HIS A 108 15.33 6.91 -15.84
N ASN A 109 14.59 7.63 -15.00
CA ASN A 109 14.87 9.04 -14.72
C ASN A 109 16.16 9.15 -13.91
N THR A 110 17.03 10.10 -14.28
CA THR A 110 18.29 10.38 -13.57
C THR A 110 18.09 11.40 -12.46
N SER A 111 19.15 11.67 -11.70
CA SER A 111 19.18 12.76 -10.70
C SER A 111 19.00 14.11 -11.41
N GLY A 112 17.76 14.59 -11.48
CA GLY A 112 17.39 15.78 -12.26
C GLY A 112 15.87 15.97 -12.34
N PRO A 113 15.38 16.95 -13.11
CA PRO A 113 13.95 17.14 -13.31
C PRO A 113 13.34 15.93 -14.02
N ILE A 114 12.06 15.68 -13.77
CA ILE A 114 11.31 14.62 -14.44
C ILE A 114 11.26 14.90 -15.95
N LEU A 115 11.84 13.99 -16.73
CA LEU A 115 11.89 14.11 -18.19
C LEU A 115 10.55 13.74 -18.83
N LYS A 116 10.26 14.35 -19.99
CA LYS A 116 9.11 13.99 -20.82
C LYS A 116 9.37 12.66 -21.52
N CYS A 117 8.32 11.88 -21.76
CA CYS A 117 8.41 10.63 -22.51
C CYS A 117 9.06 10.83 -23.89
N SER A 118 8.75 11.94 -24.55
CA SER A 118 9.26 12.28 -25.89
C SER A 118 10.77 12.53 -25.94
N THR A 119 11.43 12.71 -24.79
CA THR A 119 12.90 12.86 -24.75
C THR A 119 13.60 11.55 -25.15
N CYS A 120 13.00 10.40 -24.82
CA CYS A 120 13.55 9.08 -25.13
C CYS A 120 12.71 8.32 -26.18
N HIS A 121 11.39 8.54 -26.19
CA HIS A 121 10.46 7.89 -27.12
C HIS A 121 10.15 8.78 -28.33
N SER A 122 10.52 8.31 -29.51
CA SER A 122 10.33 9.05 -30.77
C SER A 122 8.85 9.24 -31.10
N SER A 123 8.44 10.45 -31.51
CA SER A 123 7.08 10.72 -32.02
C SER A 123 6.83 10.04 -33.37
N THR A 124 7.89 9.78 -34.14
CA THR A 124 7.84 8.96 -35.35
C THR A 124 7.95 7.48 -35.00
N ARG A 125 7.25 6.65 -35.77
CA ARG A 125 7.28 5.20 -35.61
C ARG A 125 8.70 4.68 -35.84
N LYS A 126 9.33 4.14 -34.80
CA LYS A 126 10.60 3.41 -34.85
C LYS A 126 10.37 1.99 -34.37
N ARG A 127 10.93 1.01 -35.08
CA ARG A 127 10.81 -0.43 -34.75
C ARG A 127 12.15 -1.12 -34.57
N ASP A 128 13.24 -0.35 -34.58
CA ASP A 128 14.60 -0.86 -34.59
C ASP A 128 15.02 -1.39 -33.21
N ASN A 129 14.45 -0.84 -32.14
CA ASN A 129 14.65 -1.31 -30.76
C ASN A 129 13.30 -1.49 -30.07
N VAL A 130 12.88 -2.74 -29.87
CA VAL A 130 11.59 -3.09 -29.24
C VAL A 130 11.54 -2.70 -27.76
N SER A 131 12.69 -2.57 -27.11
CA SER A 131 12.82 -2.14 -25.71
C SER A 131 12.54 -0.66 -25.51
N VAL A 132 12.64 0.16 -26.57
CA VAL A 132 12.29 1.58 -26.56
C VAL A 132 11.18 1.83 -27.58
N PRO A 133 9.90 1.63 -27.21
CA PRO A 133 8.78 1.85 -28.12
C PRO A 133 8.72 3.30 -28.63
N ASP A 134 8.07 3.52 -29.77
CA ASP A 134 7.68 4.87 -30.17
C ASP A 134 6.74 5.51 -29.14
N LEU A 135 6.63 6.84 -29.16
CA LEU A 135 5.89 7.61 -28.15
C LEU A 135 4.42 7.19 -28.05
N LYS A 136 3.80 6.84 -29.18
CA LYS A 136 2.42 6.36 -29.21
C LYS A 136 2.30 5.02 -28.48
N ALA A 137 3.21 4.09 -28.78
CA ALA A 137 3.25 2.79 -28.14
C ALA A 137 3.63 2.89 -26.65
N ALA A 138 4.52 3.80 -26.26
CA ALA A 138 4.88 4.06 -24.87
C ALA A 138 3.67 4.49 -24.04
N TYR A 139 2.94 5.52 -24.49
CA TYR A 139 1.72 5.96 -23.80
C TYR A 139 0.66 4.87 -23.73
N HIS A 140 0.35 4.20 -24.85
CA HIS A 140 -0.69 3.18 -24.86
C HIS A 140 -0.36 1.98 -23.98
N ARG A 141 0.89 1.50 -23.97
CA ARG A 141 1.28 0.41 -23.07
C ARG A 141 1.14 0.85 -21.61
N GLN A 142 1.75 1.97 -21.24
CA GLN A 142 1.72 2.47 -19.86
C GLN A 142 0.30 2.72 -19.35
N CYS A 143 -0.55 3.37 -20.14
CA CYS A 143 -1.90 3.72 -19.72
C CYS A 143 -2.87 2.52 -19.81
N MET A 144 -2.89 1.83 -20.96
CA MET A 144 -3.91 0.80 -21.21
C MET A 144 -3.65 -0.47 -20.42
N ASP A 145 -2.41 -0.80 -20.08
CA ASP A 145 -2.12 -2.03 -19.32
C ASP A 145 -2.75 -1.93 -17.92
N CYS A 146 -2.59 -0.79 -17.24
CA CYS A 146 -3.23 -0.56 -15.95
C CYS A 146 -4.76 -0.43 -16.07
N HIS A 147 -5.25 0.35 -17.04
CA HIS A 147 -6.70 0.58 -17.20
C HIS A 147 -7.47 -0.66 -17.65
N ARG A 148 -6.83 -1.58 -18.39
CA ARG A 148 -7.44 -2.87 -18.74
C ARG A 148 -7.79 -3.67 -17.49
N GLU A 149 -6.94 -3.63 -16.48
CA GLU A 149 -7.18 -4.31 -15.22
C GLU A 149 -8.12 -3.51 -14.32
N TRP A 150 -7.87 -2.21 -14.15
CA TRP A 150 -8.62 -1.40 -13.18
C TRP A 150 -10.02 -0.98 -13.66
N SER A 151 -10.12 -0.31 -14.81
CA SER A 151 -11.41 0.18 -15.33
C SER A 151 -12.15 -0.85 -16.17
N HIS A 152 -11.52 -1.98 -16.50
CA HIS A 152 -12.06 -3.00 -17.42
C HIS A 152 -12.45 -2.45 -18.80
N ASP A 153 -11.93 -1.27 -19.14
CA ASP A 153 -12.21 -0.55 -20.38
C ASP A 153 -10.94 0.15 -20.86
N ASN A 154 -10.67 0.01 -22.16
CA ASN A 154 -9.54 0.59 -22.86
C ASN A 154 -9.95 1.11 -24.26
N GLY A 155 -11.24 1.38 -24.47
CA GLY A 155 -11.74 1.95 -25.71
C GLY A 155 -11.10 3.30 -26.01
N CYS A 156 -10.85 3.61 -27.29
CA CYS A 156 -10.17 4.84 -27.70
C CYS A 156 -10.80 6.12 -27.11
N ASN A 157 -12.13 6.11 -27.00
CA ASN A 157 -12.93 7.25 -26.58
C ASN A 157 -12.98 7.47 -25.05
N THR A 158 -12.39 6.57 -24.27
CA THR A 158 -12.29 6.73 -22.81
C THR A 158 -11.24 7.78 -22.46
N CYS A 159 -10.17 7.86 -23.25
CA CYS A 159 -9.06 8.79 -23.08
C CYS A 159 -9.09 9.94 -24.10
N HIS A 160 -9.47 9.66 -25.34
CA HIS A 160 -9.45 10.63 -26.43
C HIS A 160 -10.84 11.06 -26.87
N THR A 161 -10.95 12.25 -27.44
CA THR A 161 -12.12 12.66 -28.23
C THR A 161 -11.72 12.75 -29.70
N LEU A 162 -12.56 12.28 -30.64
CA LEU A 162 -12.26 12.42 -32.07
C LEU A 162 -12.27 13.90 -32.47
N LYS A 163 -11.32 14.34 -33.31
CA LYS A 163 -11.26 15.75 -33.75
C LYS A 163 -12.52 16.23 -34.45
N LYS A 164 -13.22 15.35 -35.18
CA LYS A 164 -14.50 15.71 -35.82
C LYS A 164 -15.55 16.13 -34.78
N ASP A 165 -15.55 15.49 -33.62
CA ASP A 165 -16.51 15.76 -32.54
C ASP A 165 -16.10 17.02 -31.76
N LEU A 166 -14.80 17.30 -31.67
CA LEU A 166 -14.27 18.57 -31.17
C LEU A 166 -14.71 19.77 -32.02
N LYS A 167 -14.59 19.65 -33.35
CA LYS A 167 -14.98 20.72 -34.29
C LYS A 167 -16.50 20.99 -34.31
N ASN A 168 -17.31 19.99 -33.98
CA ASN A 168 -18.77 20.09 -33.95
C ASN A 168 -19.31 20.64 -32.62
N GLY A 169 -18.46 21.19 -31.74
CA GLY A 169 -18.89 21.74 -30.45
C GLY A 169 -19.43 20.69 -29.46
N LYS A 170 -19.23 19.39 -29.71
CA LYS A 170 -19.61 18.30 -28.80
C LYS A 170 -18.60 18.07 -27.67
N GLN A 171 -17.53 18.87 -27.61
CA GLN A 171 -16.60 18.82 -26.50
C GLN A 171 -17.24 19.51 -25.29
N ASP A 172 -17.31 18.80 -24.16
CA ASP A 172 -17.67 19.42 -22.88
C ASP A 172 -16.70 20.58 -22.60
N PRO A 173 -17.17 21.84 -22.51
CA PRO A 173 -16.34 23.01 -22.22
C PRO A 173 -15.60 22.90 -20.88
N ASN A 174 -16.06 22.02 -19.99
CA ASN A 174 -15.46 21.74 -18.69
C ASN A 174 -14.67 20.43 -18.66
N LEU A 175 -14.32 19.84 -19.80
CA LEU A 175 -13.61 18.56 -19.85
C LEU A 175 -12.30 18.59 -19.05
N GLN A 176 -11.52 19.67 -19.10
CA GLN A 176 -10.35 19.84 -18.24
C GLN A 176 -10.71 19.84 -16.75
N LYS A 177 -11.77 20.56 -16.36
CA LYS A 177 -12.25 20.60 -14.96
C LYS A 177 -12.77 19.25 -14.49
N LYS A 178 -13.29 18.40 -15.38
CA LYS A 178 -13.70 17.02 -15.07
C LYS A 178 -12.52 16.16 -14.62
N TYR A 179 -11.31 16.45 -15.06
CA TYR A 179 -10.10 15.68 -14.76
C TYR A 179 -9.19 16.38 -13.74
N ALA A 180 -9.29 17.70 -13.58
CA ALA A 180 -8.55 18.45 -12.56
C ALA A 180 -9.11 18.23 -11.14
N GLY A 181 -8.27 18.47 -10.11
CA GLY A 181 -8.69 18.51 -8.70
C GLY A 181 -9.18 17.19 -8.07
N LYS A 182 -9.10 16.06 -8.78
CA LYS A 182 -9.49 14.76 -8.23
C LYS A 182 -8.41 14.20 -7.31
N ASN A 183 -8.83 13.68 -6.16
CA ASN A 183 -7.99 12.94 -5.24
C ASN A 183 -8.38 11.47 -5.24
N HIS A 184 -7.40 10.60 -4.98
CA HIS A 184 -7.65 9.19 -4.77
C HIS A 184 -8.59 9.00 -3.55
N PRO A 185 -9.67 8.20 -3.68
CA PRO A 185 -10.60 7.99 -2.59
C PRO A 185 -9.93 7.30 -1.38
N VAL A 186 -10.44 7.57 -0.19
CA VAL A 186 -9.99 6.89 1.02
C VAL A 186 -10.43 5.42 0.95
N VAL A 187 -9.46 4.52 1.07
CA VAL A 187 -9.71 3.07 1.14
C VAL A 187 -10.35 2.77 2.50
N LEU A 188 -11.55 2.19 2.49
CA LEU A 188 -12.19 1.72 3.73
C LEU A 188 -11.55 0.40 4.17
N GLU A 189 -10.71 0.47 5.20
CA GLU A 189 -10.01 -0.69 5.77
C GLU A 189 -10.97 -1.64 6.49
N PRO A 190 -10.84 -2.97 6.30
CA PRO A 190 -11.58 -3.94 7.10
C PRO A 190 -11.07 -3.95 8.53
N THR A 191 -11.91 -3.73 9.54
CA THR A 191 -11.42 -3.67 10.93
C THR A 191 -10.86 -5.02 11.41
N LYS A 192 -11.52 -6.11 11.01
CA LYS A 192 -11.19 -7.49 11.40
C LYS A 192 -11.49 -8.46 10.25
N LEU A 193 -10.58 -9.40 10.04
CA LEU A 193 -10.72 -10.54 9.14
C LEU A 193 -10.65 -11.84 9.93
N VAL A 194 -11.54 -12.79 9.62
CA VAL A 194 -11.54 -14.13 10.19
C VAL A 194 -11.32 -15.14 9.07
N TYR A 195 -10.18 -15.82 9.10
CA TYR A 195 -9.84 -16.86 8.13
C TYR A 195 -10.27 -18.22 8.66
N GLU A 196 -11.02 -18.97 7.86
CA GLU A 196 -11.24 -20.38 8.13
C GLU A 196 -10.07 -21.20 7.59
N THR A 197 -9.60 -22.14 8.40
CA THR A 197 -8.47 -22.99 8.05
C THR A 197 -8.86 -24.44 8.23
N ASN A 198 -8.33 -25.29 7.35
CA ASN A 198 -8.49 -26.74 7.45
C ASN A 198 -7.44 -27.38 8.39
N SER A 199 -6.88 -26.60 9.32
CA SER A 199 -5.86 -27.08 10.25
C SER A 199 -6.50 -27.77 11.46
N ASP A 200 -5.92 -28.89 11.84
CA ASP A 200 -6.14 -29.62 13.09
C ASP A 200 -5.69 -28.82 14.33
N LYS A 201 -4.74 -27.89 14.19
CA LYS A 201 -4.21 -27.04 15.27
C LYS A 201 -5.07 -25.81 15.59
N GLY A 202 -6.21 -25.67 14.92
CA GLY A 202 -7.20 -24.64 15.18
C GLY A 202 -7.89 -24.21 13.91
N LYS A 203 -9.22 -24.16 13.93
CA LYS A 203 -10.06 -23.96 12.73
C LYS A 203 -10.08 -22.51 12.23
N ILE A 204 -9.63 -21.55 13.05
CA ILE A 204 -9.76 -20.12 12.78
C ILE A 204 -8.43 -19.41 12.99
N VAL A 205 -8.10 -18.48 12.10
CA VAL A 205 -7.06 -17.45 12.31
C VAL A 205 -7.74 -16.08 12.30
N THR A 206 -7.55 -15.30 13.36
CA THR A 206 -8.12 -13.95 13.48
C THR A 206 -7.05 -12.91 13.18
N PHE A 207 -7.37 -11.96 12.30
CA PHE A 207 -6.52 -10.83 11.96
C PHE A 207 -7.25 -9.52 12.23
N TYR A 208 -6.68 -8.69 13.09
CA TYR A 208 -7.16 -7.33 13.33
C TYR A 208 -6.33 -6.35 12.50
N HIS A 209 -6.95 -5.79 11.47
CA HIS A 209 -6.26 -4.82 10.60
C HIS A 209 -5.96 -3.54 11.38
N ASP A 210 -6.93 -3.07 12.18
CA ASP A 210 -6.79 -1.86 13.00
C ASP A 210 -5.63 -1.96 14.00
N ASP A 211 -5.36 -3.15 14.55
CA ASP A 211 -4.19 -3.34 15.40
C ASP A 211 -2.90 -3.07 14.60
N HIS A 212 -2.82 -3.55 13.36
CA HIS A 212 -1.64 -3.38 12.53
C HIS A 212 -1.48 -1.95 12.01
N THR A 213 -2.54 -1.36 11.45
CA THR A 213 -2.46 -0.03 10.82
C THR A 213 -2.57 1.10 11.83
N LYS A 214 -3.53 1.05 12.76
CA LYS A 214 -3.78 2.15 13.71
C LYS A 214 -2.94 2.03 14.97
N LYS A 215 -2.84 0.83 15.54
CA LYS A 215 -2.15 0.64 16.84
C LYS A 215 -0.65 0.48 16.71
N PHE A 216 -0.19 -0.33 15.75
CA PHE A 216 1.23 -0.53 15.48
C PHE A 216 1.80 0.41 14.41
N GLY A 217 0.95 1.17 13.71
CA GLY A 217 1.36 2.21 12.77
C GLY A 217 1.98 1.67 11.48
N LEU A 218 1.67 0.43 11.08
CA LEU A 218 2.20 -0.15 9.85
C LEU A 218 1.58 0.53 8.63
N LYS A 219 2.43 0.94 7.68
CA LYS A 219 2.00 1.47 6.38
C LYS A 219 1.35 0.37 5.54
N CYS A 220 0.36 0.72 4.73
CA CYS A 220 -0.33 -0.22 3.83
C CYS A 220 0.66 -0.95 2.90
N THR A 221 1.64 -0.21 2.38
CA THR A 221 2.71 -0.73 1.51
C THR A 221 3.68 -1.67 2.21
N THR A 222 3.61 -1.84 3.53
CA THR A 222 4.37 -2.88 4.23
C THR A 222 3.80 -4.27 3.93
N CYS A 223 2.47 -4.38 3.86
CA CYS A 223 1.76 -5.65 3.64
C CYS A 223 1.29 -5.82 2.19
N HIS A 224 0.83 -4.75 1.56
CA HIS A 224 0.24 -4.73 0.22
C HIS A 224 1.25 -4.27 -0.84
N LYS A 225 2.44 -4.92 -0.86
CA LYS A 225 3.47 -4.63 -1.86
C LYS A 225 3.05 -5.23 -3.20
N GLN A 226 3.05 -4.43 -4.26
CA GLN A 226 2.76 -4.86 -5.63
C GLN A 226 1.38 -5.52 -5.77
N GLU A 227 0.43 -5.11 -4.93
CA GLU A 227 -0.96 -5.53 -5.04
C GLU A 227 -1.66 -4.73 -6.15
N SER A 228 -2.51 -5.41 -6.92
CA SER A 228 -3.33 -4.74 -7.93
C SER A 228 -4.35 -3.81 -7.28
N CYS A 229 -4.57 -2.65 -7.90
CA CYS A 229 -5.51 -1.62 -7.45
C CYS A 229 -6.94 -2.19 -7.28
N THR A 230 -7.34 -3.14 -8.13
CA THR A 230 -8.67 -3.77 -8.11
C THR A 230 -8.93 -4.60 -6.86
N LYS A 231 -7.87 -5.04 -6.14
CA LYS A 231 -8.06 -5.74 -4.87
C LYS A 231 -8.79 -4.86 -3.85
N CYS A 232 -8.50 -3.56 -3.86
CA CYS A 232 -9.09 -2.57 -2.96
C CYS A 232 -10.31 -1.89 -3.58
N HIS A 233 -10.22 -1.40 -4.82
CA HIS A 233 -11.27 -0.59 -5.47
C HIS A 233 -11.56 -1.05 -6.91
N ASP A 234 -12.15 -2.24 -7.04
CA ASP A 234 -12.71 -2.69 -8.30
C ASP A 234 -13.99 -1.90 -8.63
N VAL A 235 -13.99 -1.20 -9.77
CA VAL A 235 -15.11 -0.38 -10.26
C VAL A 235 -16.39 -1.18 -10.50
N ASN A 236 -16.27 -2.49 -10.72
CA ASN A 236 -17.40 -3.40 -10.93
C ASN A 236 -17.90 -4.03 -9.62
N ARG A 237 -17.21 -3.84 -8.49
CA ARG A 237 -17.64 -4.39 -7.19
C ARG A 237 -18.87 -3.63 -6.69
N LYS A 238 -20.02 -4.32 -6.68
CA LYS A 238 -21.31 -3.76 -6.24
C LYS A 238 -21.51 -3.76 -4.72
N ASP A 239 -20.75 -4.60 -3.99
CA ASP A 239 -20.88 -4.75 -2.54
C ASP A 239 -19.67 -4.19 -1.80
N ASN A 240 -19.87 -3.09 -1.06
CA ASN A 240 -18.92 -2.56 -0.08
C ASN A 240 -18.90 -3.37 1.23
N LYS A 241 -19.45 -4.59 1.24
CA LYS A 241 -19.47 -5.44 2.43
C LYS A 241 -18.07 -6.00 2.66
N GLN A 242 -17.44 -5.58 3.74
CA GLN A 242 -16.19 -6.14 4.20
C GLN A 242 -16.38 -7.65 4.43
N PRO A 243 -15.63 -8.54 3.76
CA PRO A 243 -15.72 -9.95 4.03
C PRO A 243 -15.16 -10.23 5.43
N ILE A 244 -16.06 -10.35 6.41
CA ILE A 244 -15.73 -10.70 7.80
C ILE A 244 -15.10 -12.11 7.84
N LYS A 245 -15.40 -12.95 6.84
CA LYS A 245 -15.00 -14.34 6.74
C LYS A 245 -14.32 -14.60 5.39
N VAL A 246 -13.07 -15.07 5.42
CA VAL A 246 -12.25 -15.28 4.22
C VAL A 246 -11.95 -16.77 4.07
N ILE A 247 -12.43 -17.35 2.97
CA ILE A 247 -12.07 -18.71 2.54
C ILE A 247 -11.01 -18.58 1.43
N THR A 248 -9.81 -19.08 1.68
CA THR A 248 -8.66 -18.93 0.77
C THR A 248 -8.34 -20.25 0.06
N LYS A 249 -8.10 -20.16 -1.26
CA LYS A 249 -7.59 -21.28 -2.09
C LYS A 249 -6.06 -21.28 -2.24
N ARG A 250 -5.36 -20.33 -1.60
CA ARG A 250 -3.90 -20.20 -1.68
C ARG A 250 -3.21 -21.39 -1.02
N THR A 251 -1.96 -21.65 -1.41
CA THR A 251 -1.17 -22.71 -0.78
C THR A 251 -0.86 -22.39 0.69
N PHE A 252 -0.45 -23.40 1.46
CA PHE A 252 -0.03 -23.21 2.84
C PHE A 252 1.06 -22.13 2.94
N GLU A 253 2.09 -22.19 2.10
CA GLU A 253 3.20 -21.26 2.14
C GLU A 253 2.77 -19.82 1.83
N GLU A 254 1.94 -19.62 0.80
CA GLU A 254 1.43 -18.31 0.40
C GLU A 254 0.59 -17.63 1.49
N GLN A 255 -0.18 -18.41 2.26
CA GLN A 255 -1.01 -17.90 3.35
C GLN A 255 -0.15 -17.43 4.53
N HIS A 256 0.95 -18.13 4.81
CA HIS A 256 1.83 -17.79 5.94
C HIS A 256 2.86 -16.72 5.60
N LYS A 257 3.32 -16.65 4.34
CA LYS A 257 4.41 -15.77 3.88
C LYS A 257 4.27 -14.32 4.36
N ASN A 258 3.08 -13.74 4.22
CA ASN A 258 2.85 -12.34 4.61
C ASN A 258 3.00 -12.14 6.12
N CYS A 259 2.41 -13.03 6.93
CA CYS A 259 2.45 -12.93 8.39
C CYS A 259 3.87 -13.20 8.92
N ILE A 260 4.49 -14.29 8.47
CA ILE A 260 5.79 -14.74 9.00
C ILE A 260 6.99 -13.90 8.48
N SER A 261 6.75 -13.00 7.53
CA SER A 261 7.77 -12.03 7.11
C SER A 261 8.14 -11.06 8.23
N CYS A 262 7.20 -10.79 9.14
CA CYS A 262 7.38 -9.90 10.29
C CYS A 262 7.27 -10.66 11.62
N HIS A 263 6.40 -11.67 11.70
CA HIS A 263 6.27 -12.53 12.88
C HIS A 263 7.23 -13.71 12.80
N LYS A 264 7.89 -14.04 13.92
CA LYS A 264 8.82 -15.17 13.98
C LYS A 264 8.12 -16.47 13.54
N LYS A 265 8.65 -17.12 12.50
CA LYS A 265 8.23 -18.48 12.12
C LYS A 265 8.42 -19.40 13.34
N THR A 266 7.35 -20.10 13.71
CA THR A 266 7.25 -20.85 14.95
C THR A 266 6.52 -22.16 14.69
N GLU A 267 6.99 -23.24 15.30
CA GLU A 267 6.30 -24.55 15.27
C GLU A 267 5.04 -24.55 16.16
N ASN A 268 4.94 -23.58 17.08
CA ASN A 268 3.75 -23.36 17.88
C ASN A 268 2.68 -22.58 17.07
N CYS A 269 1.83 -23.32 16.38
CA CYS A 269 0.75 -22.79 15.53
C CYS A 269 -0.38 -22.11 16.34
N SER A 270 -0.56 -22.49 17.61
CA SER A 270 -1.63 -21.98 18.49
C SER A 270 -1.48 -20.49 18.85
N LYS A 271 -0.37 -19.86 18.47
CA LYS A 271 -0.22 -18.39 18.55
C LYS A 271 -1.08 -17.65 17.53
N CYS A 272 -1.38 -18.29 16.40
CA CYS A 272 -2.17 -17.73 15.31
C CYS A 272 -3.48 -18.47 15.11
N HIS A 273 -3.45 -19.80 15.26
CA HIS A 273 -4.62 -20.67 15.12
C HIS A 273 -5.35 -20.83 16.46
N SER A 274 -6.68 -20.82 16.39
CA SER A 274 -7.55 -21.07 17.53
C SER A 274 -8.88 -21.69 17.07
N ASN A 275 -9.62 -22.27 18.02
CA ASN A 275 -10.99 -22.74 17.80
C ASN A 275 -12.03 -21.64 18.02
N LYS A 276 -11.60 -20.47 18.51
CA LYS A 276 -12.45 -19.28 18.69
C LYS A 276 -11.75 -18.05 18.12
N VAL A 277 -12.54 -17.02 17.84
CA VAL A 277 -12.00 -15.70 17.48
C VAL A 277 -11.13 -15.20 18.63
N LEU A 278 -9.90 -14.77 18.31
CA LEU A 278 -9.00 -14.19 19.29
C LEU A 278 -9.42 -12.76 19.60
N GLU A 279 -9.16 -12.29 20.81
CA GLU A 279 -9.36 -10.88 21.18
C GLU A 279 -8.29 -9.98 20.55
N PRO A 280 -8.60 -8.69 20.29
CA PRO A 280 -7.63 -7.73 19.78
C PRO A 280 -6.46 -7.55 20.76
N PHE A 281 -5.37 -6.96 20.28
CA PHE A 281 -4.17 -6.76 21.09
C PHE A 281 -4.47 -5.88 22.31
N ASP A 282 -4.15 -6.42 23.48
CA ASP A 282 -4.26 -5.73 24.76
C ASP A 282 -2.89 -5.77 25.45
N HIS A 283 -2.31 -4.59 25.68
CA HIS A 283 -0.97 -4.46 26.26
C HIS A 283 -0.92 -5.06 27.68
N ALA A 284 -1.97 -4.85 28.48
CA ALA A 284 -2.04 -5.36 29.85
C ALA A 284 -2.09 -6.89 29.85
N LYS A 285 -2.95 -7.50 29.02
CA LYS A 285 -3.10 -8.97 28.94
C LYS A 285 -1.85 -9.63 28.37
N LYS A 286 -1.14 -8.98 27.44
CA LYS A 286 0.04 -9.55 26.78
C LYS A 286 1.33 -9.37 27.56
N THR A 287 1.47 -8.28 28.31
CA THR A 287 2.73 -7.93 29.00
C THR A 287 2.63 -7.92 30.52
N GLY A 288 1.41 -7.91 31.07
CA GLY A 288 1.14 -7.65 32.48
C GLY A 288 1.15 -6.16 32.84
N TRP A 289 1.44 -5.25 31.90
CA TRP A 289 1.54 -3.82 32.17
C TRP A 289 0.41 -3.03 31.49
N PRO A 290 -0.60 -2.54 32.25
CA PRO A 290 -1.68 -1.75 31.70
C PRO A 290 -1.24 -0.32 31.36
N LEU A 291 -1.45 0.08 30.11
CA LEU A 291 -1.29 1.48 29.70
C LEU A 291 -2.43 2.31 30.28
N ASN A 292 -2.19 2.92 31.44
CA ASN A 292 -3.14 3.84 32.07
C ASN A 292 -3.29 5.12 31.24
N LYS A 293 -4.28 5.97 31.59
CA LYS A 293 -4.65 7.20 30.85
C LYS A 293 -3.49 8.11 30.40
N TYR A 294 -2.43 8.20 31.21
CA TYR A 294 -1.26 9.04 30.88
C TYR A 294 -0.29 8.39 29.88
N HIS A 295 -0.34 7.05 29.75
CA HIS A 295 0.52 6.27 28.84
C HIS A 295 -0.23 5.72 27.62
N ILE A 296 -1.57 5.64 27.65
CA ILE A 296 -2.38 4.99 26.61
C ILE A 296 -2.29 5.67 25.24
N ASN A 297 -2.05 6.98 25.22
CA ASN A 297 -1.91 7.77 23.99
C ASN A 297 -0.44 7.98 23.58
N LEU A 298 0.52 7.40 24.30
CA LEU A 298 1.92 7.49 23.90
C LEU A 298 2.19 6.58 22.71
N SER A 299 2.98 7.08 21.76
CA SER A 299 3.51 6.25 20.68
C SER A 299 4.40 5.14 21.26
N CYS A 300 4.26 3.91 20.75
CA CYS A 300 5.02 2.74 21.21
C CYS A 300 6.54 3.00 21.23
N VAL A 301 7.04 3.78 20.27
CA VAL A 301 8.48 4.10 20.13
C VAL A 301 9.04 4.88 21.31
N LYS A 302 8.19 5.55 22.10
CA LYS A 302 8.61 6.28 23.30
C LYS A 302 9.15 5.35 24.38
N CYS A 303 8.70 4.10 24.40
CA CYS A 303 9.19 3.08 25.34
C CYS A 303 10.05 2.02 24.62
N HIS A 304 9.62 1.54 23.44
CA HIS A 304 10.24 0.41 22.75
C HIS A 304 11.33 0.80 21.73
N GLY A 305 11.54 2.10 21.49
CA GLY A 305 12.42 2.59 20.42
C GLY A 305 11.84 2.35 19.02
N SER A 306 12.62 2.64 17.98
CA SER A 306 12.17 2.56 16.58
C SER A 306 12.29 1.17 15.95
N ALA A 307 12.97 0.23 16.61
CA ALA A 307 13.20 -1.11 16.07
C ALA A 307 11.96 -1.99 16.21
N GLN A 308 11.47 -2.51 15.08
CA GLN A 308 10.37 -3.47 15.01
C GLN A 308 10.89 -4.85 14.55
N PRO A 309 10.35 -5.97 15.07
CA PRO A 309 9.32 -6.06 16.11
C PRO A 309 9.83 -5.58 17.48
N TYR A 310 8.94 -4.97 18.27
CA TYR A 310 9.30 -4.39 19.56
C TYR A 310 9.78 -5.46 20.55
N LYS A 311 10.87 -5.14 21.26
CA LYS A 311 11.39 -5.97 22.35
C LYS A 311 10.76 -5.57 23.68
N LYS A 312 10.74 -6.50 24.64
CA LYS A 312 10.33 -6.21 26.02
C LYS A 312 11.28 -5.16 26.59
N VAL A 313 10.71 -4.14 27.22
CA VAL A 313 11.44 -3.09 27.93
C VAL A 313 11.23 -3.24 29.44
N ASP A 314 12.14 -2.67 30.22
CA ASP A 314 11.98 -2.59 31.66
C ASP A 314 10.80 -1.67 32.00
N ASN A 315 9.96 -2.12 32.93
CA ASN A 315 8.76 -1.42 33.37
C ASN A 315 8.99 -0.57 34.63
N LYS A 316 10.22 -0.53 35.16
CA LYS A 316 10.60 0.42 36.20
C LYS A 316 10.44 1.84 35.69
N CYS A 317 9.90 2.71 36.53
CA CYS A 317 9.58 4.07 36.12
C CYS A 317 10.80 4.88 35.70
N LEU A 318 11.93 4.68 36.40
CA LEU A 318 13.22 5.31 36.11
C LEU A 318 13.79 4.92 34.74
N SER A 319 13.38 3.78 34.18
CA SER A 319 13.84 3.32 32.87
C SER A 319 13.34 4.22 31.73
N CYS A 320 12.26 4.99 31.96
CA CYS A 320 11.76 5.99 31.01
C CYS A 320 11.81 7.42 31.58
N HIS A 321 11.61 7.60 32.88
CA HIS A 321 11.58 8.91 33.53
C HIS A 321 12.84 9.17 34.35
N LYS A 322 13.75 9.98 33.78
CA LYS A 322 15.07 10.26 34.36
C LYS A 322 15.09 11.37 35.42
N SER A 323 13.95 11.99 35.74
CA SER A 323 13.90 13.19 36.59
C SER A 323 12.64 13.21 37.44
N TRP A 324 12.63 12.42 38.50
CA TRP A 324 11.64 12.47 39.57
C TRP A 324 12.34 13.08 40.78
N PHE A 325 11.90 14.27 41.17
CA PHE A 325 12.37 14.93 42.38
C PHE A 325 11.15 15.28 43.22
N ASP A 326 11.35 15.32 44.53
CA ASP A 326 10.32 15.64 45.51
C ASP A 326 9.63 16.97 45.14
N GLY A 327 8.31 17.02 45.31
CA GLY A 327 7.48 18.18 44.93
C GLY A 327 7.21 18.37 43.42
N LYS A 328 7.95 17.71 42.50
CA LYS A 328 7.66 17.80 41.05
C LYS A 328 6.79 16.66 40.53
N PHE A 329 6.85 15.49 41.14
CA PHE A 329 5.99 14.36 40.78
C PHE A 329 4.63 14.45 41.47
N LYS A 330 3.56 14.47 40.67
CA LYS A 330 2.18 14.52 41.20
C LYS A 330 1.63 13.10 41.33
N HIS A 331 1.52 12.57 42.55
CA HIS A 331 0.93 11.25 42.81
C HIS A 331 -0.49 11.07 42.24
N SER A 332 -1.23 12.17 42.05
CA SER A 332 -2.53 12.15 41.36
C SER A 332 -2.49 11.49 39.97
N VAL A 333 -1.31 11.41 39.32
CA VAL A 333 -1.17 10.69 38.05
C VAL A 333 -1.30 9.16 38.20
N THR A 334 -1.12 8.61 39.40
CA THR A 334 -1.32 7.18 39.69
C THR A 334 -2.73 6.88 40.20
N GLY A 335 -3.57 7.91 40.40
CA GLY A 335 -4.93 7.80 40.94
C GLY A 335 -5.04 8.00 42.46
N LEU A 336 -3.93 8.34 43.12
CA LEU A 336 -3.89 8.67 44.54
C LEU A 336 -3.43 10.12 44.71
N GLN A 337 -4.30 10.99 45.25
CA GLN A 337 -3.89 12.32 45.68
C GLN A 337 -3.45 12.23 47.14
N LEU A 338 -2.15 12.42 47.39
CA LEU A 338 -1.63 12.47 48.75
C LEU A 338 -2.23 13.66 49.51
N ASP A 339 -2.40 13.50 50.82
CA ASP A 339 -2.78 14.60 51.71
C ASP A 339 -1.61 15.56 51.95
N GLU A 340 -1.90 16.65 52.66
CA GLU A 340 -0.95 17.75 52.94
C GLU A 340 0.29 17.31 53.72
N ILE A 341 0.22 16.19 54.45
CA ILE A 341 1.35 15.68 55.24
C ILE A 341 2.21 14.77 54.36
N HIS A 342 1.59 13.79 53.71
CA HIS A 342 2.33 12.78 52.94
C HIS A 342 2.94 13.34 51.64
N ILE A 343 2.46 14.48 51.13
CA ILE A 343 3.03 15.13 49.95
C ILE A 343 4.39 15.79 50.20
N GLU A 344 4.70 16.12 51.47
CA GLU A 344 5.97 16.74 51.88
C GLU A 344 7.06 15.70 52.17
N LEU A 345 6.71 14.40 52.22
CA LEU A 345 7.67 13.32 52.42
C LEU A 345 8.50 13.06 51.17
N SER A 346 9.73 12.60 51.38
CA SER A 346 10.61 12.19 50.28
C SER A 346 10.12 10.88 49.67
N CYS A 347 10.50 10.61 48.42
CA CYS A 347 10.13 9.37 47.74
C CYS A 347 10.50 8.10 48.54
N ASP A 348 11.67 8.09 49.18
CA ASP A 348 12.23 6.91 49.87
C ASP A 348 11.53 6.58 51.19
N ASP A 349 10.88 7.58 51.81
CA ASP A 349 10.10 7.39 53.05
C ASP A 349 8.94 6.40 52.86
N CYS A 350 8.43 6.29 51.63
CA CYS A 350 7.38 5.33 51.26
C CYS A 350 7.89 4.22 50.33
N HIS A 351 8.79 4.55 49.40
CA HIS A 351 9.30 3.64 48.39
C HIS A 351 10.78 3.32 48.64
N SER A 352 11.04 2.35 49.52
CA SER A 352 12.40 1.94 49.90
C SER A 352 13.29 1.67 48.68
N ASP A 353 14.53 2.15 48.72
CA ASP A 353 15.50 2.13 47.63
C ASP A 353 15.00 2.81 46.35
N ASN A 354 14.08 3.76 46.48
CA ASN A 354 13.31 4.35 45.38
C ASN A 354 12.70 3.28 44.44
N ASN A 355 12.26 2.14 44.99
CA ASN A 355 11.68 1.04 44.22
C ASN A 355 10.16 1.19 44.05
N PHE A 356 9.76 1.99 43.06
CA PHE A 356 8.35 2.29 42.75
C PHE A 356 7.55 1.10 42.18
N ALA A 357 8.20 -0.04 41.89
CA ALA A 357 7.49 -1.26 41.46
C ALA A 357 6.87 -2.02 42.66
N VAL A 358 7.33 -1.72 43.87
CA VAL A 358 6.86 -2.33 45.11
C VAL A 358 5.86 -1.39 45.79
N LYS A 359 4.83 -1.99 46.41
CA LYS A 359 3.84 -1.22 47.16
C LYS A 359 4.49 -0.69 48.46
N PRO A 360 4.21 0.57 48.84
CA PRO A 360 4.77 1.16 50.06
C PRO A 360 4.22 0.46 51.30
N THR A 361 4.98 0.51 52.40
CA THR A 361 4.55 0.04 53.72
C THR A 361 4.18 1.22 54.60
N CYS A 362 3.13 1.08 55.41
CA CYS A 362 2.71 2.10 56.36
C CYS A 362 3.29 1.85 57.77
N SER A 363 3.72 0.60 58.03
CA SER A 363 4.16 0.12 59.34
C SER A 363 5.47 0.76 59.83
N SER A 364 6.19 1.47 58.96
CA SER A 364 7.36 2.27 59.36
C SER A 364 6.99 3.49 60.18
N CYS A 365 5.77 4.01 60.04
CA CYS A 365 5.29 5.21 60.73
C CYS A 365 3.98 5.02 61.50
N HIS A 366 3.24 3.94 61.23
CA HIS A 366 1.91 3.69 61.80
C HIS A 366 1.78 2.25 62.30
N ASP A 367 1.32 2.08 63.54
CA ASP A 367 1.20 0.74 64.15
C ASP A 367 0.08 -0.11 63.52
N ASP A 368 -1.04 0.52 63.13
CA ASP A 368 -2.26 -0.19 62.71
C ASP A 368 -2.64 -0.03 61.22
N TYR A 369 -1.79 0.63 60.43
CA TYR A 369 -2.13 1.00 59.05
C TYR A 369 -1.42 0.08 58.06
N SER A 370 -2.11 -0.24 56.96
CA SER A 370 -1.53 -1.06 55.91
C SER A 370 -2.00 -0.64 54.52
N TYR A 371 -1.08 -0.57 53.57
CA TYR A 371 -1.42 -0.36 52.17
C TYR A 371 -1.76 -1.69 51.50
N PRO A 372 -2.85 -1.79 50.70
CA PRO A 372 -3.70 -0.72 50.18
C PRO A 372 -4.99 -0.46 50.99
N LYS A 373 -5.16 -1.04 52.19
CA LYS A 373 -6.40 -0.89 52.99
C LYS A 373 -6.60 0.56 53.38
N GLN A 374 -5.61 1.15 54.05
CA GLN A 374 -5.51 2.58 54.32
C GLN A 374 -4.57 3.21 53.30
N LYS A 375 -4.96 4.36 52.75
CA LYS A 375 -4.17 5.09 51.74
C LYS A 375 -3.83 6.46 52.30
N PRO A 376 -2.61 6.97 52.06
CA PRO A 376 -2.14 8.27 52.57
C PRO A 376 -2.74 9.43 51.76
N GLY A 377 -4.07 9.52 51.72
CA GLY A 377 -4.81 10.53 50.97
C GLY A 377 -6.04 10.00 50.23
N LYS A 378 -6.54 10.79 49.29
CA LYS A 378 -7.80 10.53 48.58
C LYS A 378 -7.58 9.79 47.27
N VAL A 379 -8.31 8.69 47.08
CA VAL A 379 -8.40 8.04 45.76
C VAL A 379 -9.21 8.95 44.85
N ILE A 380 -8.56 9.46 43.82
CA ILE A 380 -9.23 10.22 42.78
C ILE A 380 -9.61 9.25 41.67
N GLY A 381 -10.88 9.30 41.27
CA GLY A 381 -11.38 8.45 40.19
C GLY A 381 -10.47 8.56 38.96
N LYS A 382 -10.21 7.43 38.31
CA LYS A 382 -9.59 7.41 36.98
C LYS A 382 -10.55 8.11 36.00
N LYS A 383 -10.60 9.45 36.01
CA LYS A 383 -11.13 10.25 34.89
C LYS A 383 -10.25 10.04 33.69
#